data_AF-A0A846CIW7-F1
#
_entry.id   AF-A0A846CIW7-F1
#
_cell.length_a   1.000
_cell.length_b   1.000
_cell.length_c   1.000
_cell.angle_alpha   90.00
_cell.angle_beta   90.00
_cell.angle_gamma   90.00
#
_symmetry.space_group_name_H-M   'P 1'
#
loop_
_entity.id
_entity.type
_entity.pdbx_description
1 polymer ?
#
loop_
_entity_poly.entity_id
_entity_poly.type
_entity_poly.pdbx_seq_one_letter_code
_entity_poly.pdbx_strand_id
1 'polypeptide(L)'
;MTTSIATEKLDSQTSFSGSVYFYLCHEQAYEHLMINIADGLKILGIPFYANFNYWKTELDSESYLFNYDFSVNHWDCSVVVLSNHWFENHQSIPEGLFDQKRKYVTVYLDDTDGHSLLLYDLNSTLMNNFDIVLRTGCNNFVQHPNNLHPWFFGISNRILKSTQQVSKFEQRTPNLLINYRVKHDTLLLFGIDASL
;
A
#
# COMPACT_ATOMS: atom_id res chain seq x y z
N MET A 1 -2.61 29.16 -25.00
CA MET A 1 -3.63 28.10 -25.17
C MET A 1 -3.83 27.45 -23.83
N THR A 2 -4.94 27.75 -23.18
CA THR A 2 -5.35 27.25 -21.86
C THR A 2 -6.01 25.91 -22.08
N THR A 3 -5.29 24.81 -21.90
CA THR A 3 -5.87 23.48 -21.83
C THR A 3 -6.56 23.35 -20.48
N SER A 4 -7.88 23.55 -20.49
CA SER A 4 -8.77 23.10 -19.43
C SER A 4 -8.59 21.59 -19.30
N ILE A 5 -8.04 21.14 -18.17
CA ILE A 5 -8.12 19.75 -17.77
C ILE A 5 -9.60 19.51 -17.51
N ALA A 6 -10.25 18.79 -18.41
CA ALA A 6 -11.62 18.36 -18.24
C ALA A 6 -11.71 17.63 -16.88
N THR A 7 -12.48 18.20 -15.97
CA THR A 7 -12.99 17.47 -14.82
C THR A 7 -14.03 16.52 -15.39
N GLU A 8 -13.57 15.35 -15.87
CA GLU A 8 -14.47 14.23 -16.08
C GLU A 8 -15.14 13.96 -14.74
N LYS A 9 -16.44 14.26 -14.67
CA LYS A 9 -17.31 13.72 -13.63
C LYS A 9 -17.16 12.21 -13.73
N LEU A 10 -16.45 11.64 -12.77
CA LEU A 10 -16.42 10.21 -12.57
C LEU A 10 -17.85 9.83 -12.15
N ASP A 11 -18.68 9.41 -13.11
CA ASP A 11 -19.91 8.68 -12.84
C ASP A 11 -19.52 7.30 -12.31
N SER A 12 -18.97 7.23 -11.09
CA SER A 12 -18.59 5.98 -10.45
C SER A 12 -19.71 5.51 -9.54
N GLN A 13 -20.82 5.05 -10.12
CA GLN A 13 -21.61 4.03 -9.44
C GLN A 13 -20.81 2.73 -9.49
N THR A 14 -19.90 2.56 -8.54
CA THR A 14 -19.31 1.25 -8.27
C THR A 14 -20.44 0.32 -7.83
N SER A 15 -20.59 -0.82 -8.51
CA SER A 15 -21.60 -1.83 -8.13
C SER A 15 -21.21 -2.62 -6.87
N PHE A 16 -20.04 -2.32 -6.30
CA PHE A 16 -19.52 -2.99 -5.11
C PHE A 16 -20.10 -2.32 -3.86
N SER A 17 -20.92 -3.06 -3.12
CA SER A 17 -21.55 -2.62 -1.88
C SER A 17 -20.86 -3.16 -0.62
N GLY A 18 -19.69 -3.78 -0.76
CA GLY A 18 -18.94 -4.36 0.34
C GLY A 18 -18.00 -3.37 1.04
N SER A 19 -17.25 -3.87 2.00
CA SER A 19 -16.22 -3.12 2.74
C SER A 19 -14.88 -3.84 2.73
N VAL A 20 -13.81 -3.11 3.04
CA VAL A 20 -12.43 -3.62 3.03
C VAL A 20 -11.81 -3.50 4.43
N TYR A 21 -11.13 -4.54 4.89
CA TYR A 21 -10.35 -4.50 6.13
C TYR A 21 -8.86 -4.58 5.84
N PHE A 22 -8.08 -3.68 6.40
CA PHE A 22 -6.64 -3.62 6.24
C PHE A 22 -5.91 -4.08 7.49
N TYR A 23 -4.98 -5.02 7.32
CA TYR A 23 -3.97 -5.35 8.31
C TYR A 23 -2.69 -4.59 7.99
N LEU A 24 -2.47 -3.51 8.74
CA LEU A 24 -1.29 -2.66 8.67
C LEU A 24 -0.24 -3.17 9.66
N CYS A 25 1.04 -3.10 9.30
CA CYS A 25 2.07 -3.74 10.10
C CYS A 25 2.36 -3.01 11.42
N HIS A 26 2.76 -1.74 11.36
CA HIS A 26 3.00 -0.89 12.53
C HIS A 26 3.01 0.60 12.11
N GLU A 27 2.86 1.51 13.08
CA GLU A 27 2.67 2.95 12.83
C GLU A 27 3.84 3.66 12.11
N GLN A 28 5.04 3.07 12.19
CA GLN A 28 6.26 3.64 11.60
C GLN A 28 6.58 3.08 10.21
N ALA A 29 5.90 2.00 9.79
CA ALA A 29 6.06 1.46 8.44
C ALA A 29 5.47 2.45 7.45
N TYR A 30 6.05 2.60 6.26
CA TYR A 30 5.44 3.35 5.17
C TYR A 30 4.72 2.39 4.21
N GLU A 31 3.42 2.21 4.41
CA GLU A 31 2.59 1.25 3.68
C GLU A 31 2.07 1.83 2.35
N HIS A 32 2.99 2.11 1.41
CA HIS A 32 2.68 2.87 0.20
C HIS A 32 1.54 2.26 -0.65
N LEU A 33 1.56 0.95 -0.89
CA LEU A 33 0.50 0.26 -1.64
C LEU A 33 -0.87 0.40 -0.95
N MET A 34 -0.90 0.18 0.35
CA MET A 34 -2.12 0.30 1.16
C MET A 34 -2.68 1.71 1.06
N ILE A 35 -1.85 2.74 1.29
CA ILE A 35 -2.25 4.15 1.24
C ILE A 35 -2.88 4.49 -0.12
N ASN A 36 -2.26 4.05 -1.22
CA ASN A 36 -2.78 4.35 -2.55
C ASN A 36 -4.12 3.67 -2.84
N ILE A 37 -4.28 2.42 -2.42
CA ILE A 37 -5.56 1.71 -2.56
C ILE A 37 -6.63 2.40 -1.71
N ALA A 38 -6.33 2.73 -0.46
CA ALA A 38 -7.26 3.40 0.45
C ALA A 38 -7.71 4.79 -0.07
N ASP A 39 -6.79 5.59 -0.62
CA ASP A 39 -7.15 6.85 -1.27
C ASP A 39 -8.10 6.62 -2.46
N GLY A 40 -7.89 5.56 -3.24
CA GLY A 40 -8.78 5.16 -4.34
C GLY A 40 -10.16 4.72 -3.85
N LEU A 41 -10.21 3.83 -2.84
CA LEU A 41 -11.46 3.37 -2.22
C LEU A 41 -12.26 4.53 -1.65
N LYS A 42 -11.60 5.49 -1.01
CA LYS A 42 -12.21 6.71 -0.48
C LYS A 42 -12.90 7.53 -1.57
N ILE A 43 -12.25 7.70 -2.72
CA ILE A 43 -12.83 8.42 -3.87
C ILE A 43 -14.05 7.68 -4.43
N LEU A 44 -13.99 6.35 -4.46
CA LEU A 44 -15.07 5.49 -4.93
C LEU A 44 -16.22 5.34 -3.90
N GLY A 45 -16.11 5.94 -2.71
CA GLY A 45 -17.11 5.84 -1.65
C GLY A 45 -17.21 4.43 -1.04
N ILE A 46 -16.18 3.59 -1.19
CA ILE A 46 -16.15 2.24 -0.64
C ILE A 46 -15.65 2.31 0.81
N PRO A 47 -16.41 1.81 1.80
CA PRO A 47 -16.01 1.83 3.19
C PRO A 47 -14.81 0.90 3.43
N PHE A 48 -13.88 1.35 4.27
CA PHE A 48 -12.75 0.52 4.71
C PHE A 48 -12.33 0.83 6.13
N TYR A 49 -11.73 -0.17 6.77
CA TYR A 49 -11.32 -0.18 8.17
C TYR A 49 -9.91 -0.75 8.29
N ALA A 50 -9.26 -0.53 9.44
CA ALA A 50 -7.95 -1.10 9.72
C ALA A 50 -7.82 -1.56 11.17
N ASN A 51 -6.80 -2.37 11.44
CA ASN A 51 -6.44 -2.84 12.78
C ASN A 51 -5.92 -1.75 13.74
N PHE A 52 -5.55 -0.56 13.25
CA PHE A 52 -5.25 0.62 14.05
C PHE A 52 -5.37 1.91 13.22
N ASN A 53 -5.40 3.07 13.87
CA ASN A 53 -5.39 4.38 13.21
C ASN A 53 -4.04 4.64 12.53
N TYR A 54 -4.03 4.87 11.22
CA TYR A 54 -2.78 5.02 10.47
C TYR A 54 -2.85 6.08 9.39
N TRP A 55 -1.69 6.70 9.15
CA TRP A 55 -1.46 7.76 8.18
C TRP A 55 -2.28 9.02 8.45
N LYS A 56 -1.73 9.90 9.31
CA LYS A 56 -2.33 11.22 9.61
C LYS A 56 -2.49 12.03 8.34
N THR A 57 -3.67 12.60 8.14
CA THR A 57 -3.97 13.43 6.96
C THR A 57 -3.60 14.90 7.17
N GLU A 58 -3.47 15.34 8.43
CA GLU A 58 -3.07 16.69 8.82
C GLU A 58 -2.17 16.62 10.06
N LEU A 59 -1.18 17.52 10.15
CA LEU A 59 -0.14 17.50 11.20
C LEU A 59 -0.71 17.63 12.61
N ASP A 60 -1.64 18.55 12.81
CA ASP A 60 -2.18 18.92 14.12
C ASP A 60 -3.59 18.33 14.36
N SER A 61 -3.91 17.23 13.67
CA SER A 61 -5.21 16.56 13.79
C SER A 61 -5.09 15.11 14.24
N GLU A 62 -6.18 14.60 14.78
CA GLU A 62 -6.43 13.16 14.99
C GLU A 62 -7.20 12.56 13.80
N SER A 63 -7.03 13.14 12.60
CA SER A 63 -7.62 12.63 11.37
C SER A 63 -6.65 11.70 10.67
N TYR A 64 -7.12 10.49 10.38
CA TYR A 64 -6.34 9.43 9.75
C TYR A 64 -7.00 8.98 8.45
N LEU A 65 -6.19 8.51 7.50
CA LEU A 65 -6.72 7.84 6.30
C LEU A 65 -7.34 6.50 6.68
N PHE A 66 -6.62 5.71 7.48
CA PHE A 66 -7.11 4.46 8.03
C PHE A 66 -7.59 4.68 9.45
N ASN A 67 -8.84 4.32 9.73
CA ASN A 67 -9.44 4.49 11.03
C ASN A 67 -9.76 3.12 11.62
N TYR A 68 -9.39 2.96 12.89
CA TYR A 68 -9.76 1.83 13.71
C TYR A 68 -11.15 2.04 14.28
N ASP A 69 -11.98 1.01 14.14
CA ASP A 69 -13.29 0.93 14.76
C ASP A 69 -13.35 -0.37 15.56
N PHE A 70 -13.47 -0.25 16.88
CA PHE A 70 -13.49 -1.41 17.78
C PHE A 70 -14.71 -2.33 17.57
N SER A 71 -15.76 -1.82 16.91
CA SER A 71 -16.97 -2.57 16.60
C SER A 71 -16.88 -3.35 15.30
N VAL A 72 -15.82 -3.14 14.50
CA VAL A 72 -15.62 -3.77 13.20
C VAL A 72 -14.35 -4.61 13.22
N ASN A 73 -14.45 -5.85 12.76
CA ASN A 73 -13.31 -6.71 12.53
C ASN A 73 -13.31 -7.24 11.09
N HIS A 74 -12.30 -8.03 10.73
CA HIS A 74 -12.13 -8.51 9.36
C HIS A 74 -13.27 -9.45 8.89
N TRP A 75 -13.98 -10.12 9.81
CA TRP A 75 -15.14 -10.98 9.50
C TRP A 75 -16.36 -10.20 9.02
N ASP A 76 -16.45 -8.91 9.38
CA ASP A 76 -17.53 -8.01 8.99
C ASP A 76 -17.33 -7.41 7.60
N CYS A 77 -16.15 -7.62 7.01
CA CYS A 77 -15.77 -7.04 5.72
C CYS A 77 -15.92 -8.04 4.57
N SER A 78 -15.95 -7.53 3.34
CA SER A 78 -16.02 -8.35 2.11
C SER A 78 -14.64 -8.69 1.55
N VAL A 79 -13.64 -7.86 1.85
CA VAL A 79 -12.25 -8.04 1.42
C VAL A 79 -11.33 -7.80 2.61
N VAL A 80 -10.29 -8.61 2.77
CA VAL A 80 -9.26 -8.46 3.80
C VAL A 80 -7.89 -8.40 3.15
N VAL A 81 -7.09 -7.39 3.48
CA VAL A 81 -5.86 -7.04 2.77
C VAL A 81 -4.64 -7.07 3.71
N LEU A 82 -3.59 -7.78 3.29
CA LEU A 82 -2.26 -7.78 3.91
C LEU A 82 -1.20 -7.36 2.88
N SER A 83 -0.08 -6.78 3.31
CA SER A 83 1.08 -6.46 2.46
C SER A 83 2.28 -7.33 2.82
N ASN A 84 3.29 -7.33 1.95
CA ASN A 84 4.62 -7.89 2.22
C ASN A 84 5.22 -7.38 3.53
N HIS A 85 5.01 -6.12 3.89
CA HIS A 85 5.50 -5.55 5.15
C HIS A 85 5.01 -6.30 6.39
N TRP A 86 3.78 -6.83 6.40
CA TRP A 86 3.25 -7.61 7.51
C TRP A 86 4.18 -8.79 7.85
N PHE A 87 4.56 -9.56 6.84
CA PHE A 87 5.37 -10.76 7.01
C PHE A 87 6.86 -10.46 7.10
N GLU A 88 7.36 -9.44 6.41
CA GLU A 88 8.75 -8.97 6.54
C GLU A 88 9.08 -8.53 7.97
N ASN A 89 8.09 -8.05 8.71
CA ASN A 89 8.21 -7.71 10.12
C ASN A 89 7.75 -8.83 11.06
N HIS A 90 7.71 -10.07 10.56
CA HIS A 90 7.42 -11.28 11.33
C HIS A 90 6.10 -11.25 12.12
N GLN A 91 5.09 -10.53 11.62
CA GLN A 91 3.77 -10.55 12.23
C GLN A 91 3.11 -11.91 12.01
N SER A 92 2.42 -12.40 13.05
CA SER A 92 1.64 -13.62 12.97
C SER A 92 0.48 -13.46 11.99
N ILE A 93 0.06 -14.56 11.36
CA ILE A 93 -1.17 -14.58 10.55
C ILE A 93 -2.34 -14.26 11.49
N PRO A 94 -3.21 -13.29 11.15
CA PRO A 94 -4.42 -13.01 11.92
C PRO A 94 -5.27 -14.27 12.13
N GLU A 95 -5.85 -14.41 13.32
CA GLU A 95 -6.65 -15.58 13.68
C GLU A 95 -7.79 -15.80 12.70
N GLY A 96 -7.91 -17.04 12.20
CA GLY A 96 -8.96 -17.44 11.26
C GLY A 96 -8.87 -16.80 9.87
N LEU A 97 -7.80 -16.06 9.54
CA LEU A 97 -7.67 -15.37 8.24
C LEU A 97 -7.96 -16.29 7.05
N PHE A 98 -7.52 -17.56 7.12
CA PHE A 98 -7.69 -18.57 6.08
C PHE A 98 -8.74 -19.65 6.42
N ASP A 99 -9.64 -19.40 7.37
CA ASP A 99 -10.68 -20.36 7.72
C ASP A 99 -11.57 -20.67 6.51
N GLN A 100 -11.85 -21.95 6.29
CA GLN A 100 -12.68 -22.41 5.15
C GLN A 100 -14.11 -21.88 5.17
N LYS A 101 -14.58 -21.36 6.31
CA LYS A 101 -15.94 -20.81 6.49
C LYS A 101 -15.98 -19.28 6.36
N ARG A 102 -14.85 -18.63 6.08
CA ARG A 102 -14.80 -17.18 5.86
C ARG A 102 -15.70 -16.76 4.69
N LYS A 103 -16.23 -15.54 4.76
CA LYS A 103 -17.09 -14.95 3.72
C LYS A 103 -16.41 -13.82 2.93
N TYR A 104 -15.25 -13.38 3.36
CA TYR A 104 -14.45 -12.36 2.69
C TYR A 104 -13.45 -12.99 1.72
N VAL A 105 -12.99 -12.18 0.77
CA VAL A 105 -11.86 -12.47 -0.11
C VAL A 105 -10.56 -11.98 0.54
N THR A 106 -9.50 -12.79 0.52
CA THR A 106 -8.17 -12.40 1.00
C THR A 106 -7.31 -11.88 -0.15
N VAL A 107 -6.72 -10.71 0.06
CA VAL A 107 -5.83 -10.05 -0.89
C VAL A 107 -4.47 -9.86 -0.25
N TYR A 108 -3.42 -10.24 -0.96
CA TYR A 108 -2.04 -9.96 -0.60
C TYR A 108 -1.43 -8.97 -1.57
N LEU A 109 -0.79 -7.92 -1.05
CA LEU A 109 -0.09 -6.92 -1.85
C LEU A 109 1.42 -7.08 -1.69
N ASP A 110 2.14 -7.01 -2.80
CA ASP A 110 3.59 -7.18 -2.83
C ASP A 110 4.23 -6.16 -3.78
N ASP A 111 4.95 -5.19 -3.23
CA ASP A 111 5.78 -4.25 -3.99
C ASP A 111 7.27 -4.53 -3.94
N THR A 112 7.68 -5.71 -3.46
CA THR A 112 9.11 -6.04 -3.37
C THR A 112 9.75 -6.15 -4.74
N ASP A 113 10.88 -5.46 -4.88
CA ASP A 113 11.77 -5.63 -6.02
C ASP A 113 12.55 -6.94 -5.86
N GLY A 114 12.41 -7.86 -6.83
CA GLY A 114 13.17 -9.10 -6.84
C GLY A 114 12.65 -10.16 -5.86
N HIS A 115 13.56 -10.79 -5.11
CA HIS A 115 13.27 -11.95 -4.28
C HIS A 115 12.38 -11.59 -3.07
N SER A 116 11.06 -11.74 -3.21
CA SER A 116 10.18 -11.84 -2.05
C SER A 116 10.46 -13.15 -1.34
N LEU A 117 10.92 -13.09 -0.09
CA LEU A 117 11.23 -14.27 0.72
C LEU A 117 10.05 -15.26 0.81
N LEU A 118 8.82 -14.76 0.64
CA LEU A 118 7.58 -15.55 0.71
C LEU A 118 7.17 -16.17 -0.62
N LEU A 119 7.69 -15.70 -1.75
CA LEU A 119 7.38 -16.27 -3.07
C LEU A 119 8.39 -17.31 -3.52
N TYR A 120 9.61 -17.29 -2.96
CA TYR A 120 10.72 -18.15 -3.40
C TYR A 120 11.02 -19.33 -2.48
N ASP A 121 10.40 -19.42 -1.31
CA ASP A 121 10.24 -20.74 -0.72
C ASP A 121 9.30 -21.51 -1.63
N LEU A 122 9.85 -22.40 -2.47
CA LEU A 122 9.11 -23.19 -3.47
C LEU A 122 8.02 -24.08 -2.84
N ASN A 123 8.00 -24.16 -1.50
CA ASN A 123 6.96 -24.79 -0.68
C ASN A 123 6.06 -23.79 0.07
N SER A 124 6.09 -22.50 -0.26
CA SER A 124 5.27 -21.44 0.35
C SER A 124 3.79 -21.67 0.02
N THR A 125 3.18 -22.58 0.77
CA THR A 125 1.74 -22.82 0.82
C THR A 125 0.97 -21.56 1.23
N LEU A 126 1.66 -20.60 1.86
CA LEU A 126 1.02 -19.39 2.38
C LEU A 126 0.43 -18.52 1.26
N MET A 127 1.19 -18.27 0.19
CA MET A 127 0.69 -17.43 -0.91
C MET A 127 -0.48 -18.08 -1.66
N ASN A 128 -0.52 -19.42 -1.69
CA ASN A 128 -1.63 -20.18 -2.26
C ASN A 128 -2.91 -20.14 -1.39
N ASN A 129 -2.82 -19.71 -0.12
CA ASN A 129 -3.99 -19.54 0.76
C ASN A 129 -4.71 -18.20 0.55
N PHE A 130 -4.04 -17.23 -0.07
CA PHE A 130 -4.69 -15.99 -0.49
C PHE A 130 -5.58 -16.24 -1.71
N ASP A 131 -6.69 -15.53 -1.84
CA ASP A 131 -7.51 -15.64 -3.05
C ASP A 131 -6.90 -14.84 -4.21
N ILE A 132 -6.28 -13.70 -3.89
CA ILE A 132 -5.67 -12.79 -4.87
C ILE A 132 -4.31 -12.32 -4.34
N VAL A 133 -3.28 -12.46 -5.17
CA VAL A 133 -1.95 -11.87 -4.93
C VAL A 133 -1.70 -10.78 -5.97
N LEU A 134 -1.56 -9.53 -5.54
CA LEU A 134 -1.26 -8.37 -6.38
C LEU A 134 0.22 -8.02 -6.25
N ARG A 135 0.99 -8.19 -7.33
CA ARG A 135 2.45 -8.00 -7.30
C ARG A 135 2.96 -7.03 -8.36
N THR A 136 3.84 -6.12 -7.96
CA THR A 136 4.45 -5.14 -8.89
C THR A 136 5.63 -5.70 -9.69
N GLY A 137 6.45 -6.54 -9.08
CA GLY A 137 7.65 -7.12 -9.70
C GLY A 137 7.43 -8.52 -10.27
N CYS A 138 6.78 -8.65 -11.43
CA CYS A 138 6.59 -9.94 -12.10
C CYS A 138 7.59 -10.13 -13.25
N ASN A 139 8.19 -11.33 -13.34
CA ASN A 139 9.06 -11.70 -14.46
C ASN A 139 8.92 -13.19 -14.80
N ASN A 140 9.31 -13.59 -16.02
CA ASN A 140 9.17 -14.97 -16.50
C ASN A 140 10.32 -15.90 -16.07
N PHE A 141 11.32 -15.41 -15.34
CA PHE A 141 12.43 -16.27 -14.87
C PHE A 141 12.03 -17.14 -13.69
N VAL A 142 10.87 -16.85 -13.07
CA VAL A 142 10.42 -17.47 -11.82
C VAL A 142 8.97 -17.91 -11.94
N GLN A 143 8.66 -19.04 -11.33
CA GLN A 143 7.31 -19.56 -11.24
C GLN A 143 6.50 -18.73 -10.22
N HIS A 144 5.30 -18.32 -10.62
CA HIS A 144 4.38 -17.56 -9.79
C HIS A 144 3.18 -18.44 -9.42
N PRO A 145 2.54 -18.21 -8.27
CA PRO A 145 1.33 -18.93 -7.92
C PRO A 145 0.17 -18.54 -8.85
N ASN A 146 -0.80 -19.43 -9.04
CA ASN A 146 -1.87 -19.25 -10.03
C ASN A 146 -2.84 -18.09 -9.70
N ASN A 147 -2.89 -17.68 -8.44
CA ASN A 147 -3.68 -16.57 -7.94
C ASN A 147 -2.93 -15.22 -8.01
N LEU A 148 -1.74 -15.20 -8.64
CA LEU A 148 -0.98 -13.99 -8.83
C LEU A 148 -1.49 -13.19 -10.03
N HIS A 149 -1.71 -11.91 -9.79
CA HIS A 149 -2.09 -10.92 -10.76
C HIS A 149 -1.05 -9.79 -10.75
N PRO A 150 -0.39 -9.51 -11.89
CA PRO A 150 0.46 -8.35 -12.01
C PRO A 150 -0.31 -7.08 -11.67
N TRP A 151 0.24 -6.27 -10.79
CA TRP A 151 -0.36 -5.02 -10.34
C TRP A 151 0.59 -3.86 -10.58
N PHE A 152 0.08 -2.73 -11.03
CA PHE A 152 0.92 -1.59 -11.33
C PHE A 152 1.06 -0.72 -10.09
N PHE A 153 2.31 -0.41 -9.74
CA PHE A 153 2.63 0.66 -8.82
C PHE A 153 2.18 1.99 -9.44
N GLY A 154 1.07 2.53 -8.97
CA GLY A 154 0.41 3.68 -9.57
C GLY A 154 1.02 5.02 -9.12
N ILE A 155 0.94 6.01 -10.01
CA ILE A 155 1.06 7.42 -9.63
C ILE A 155 -0.15 7.75 -8.75
N SER A 156 0.09 8.05 -7.48
CA SER A 156 -0.99 8.38 -6.55
C SER A 156 -1.55 9.77 -6.81
N ASN A 157 -2.80 10.00 -6.40
CA ASN A 157 -3.38 11.35 -6.43
C ASN A 157 -2.56 12.35 -5.60
N ARG A 158 -1.84 11.87 -4.58
CA ARG A 158 -0.89 12.69 -3.81
C ARG A 158 0.27 13.13 -4.67
N ILE A 159 0.88 12.21 -5.43
CA ILE A 159 1.95 12.56 -6.37
C ILE A 159 1.41 13.53 -7.42
N LEU A 160 0.28 13.21 -8.06
CA LEU A 160 -0.33 14.08 -9.07
C LEU A 160 -0.53 15.50 -8.53
N LYS A 161 -1.16 15.64 -7.36
CA LYS A 161 -1.40 16.94 -6.70
C LYS A 161 -0.09 17.67 -6.40
N SER A 162 0.91 16.98 -5.84
CA SER A 162 2.23 17.57 -5.55
C SER A 162 2.99 17.97 -6.82
N THR A 163 2.69 17.35 -7.96
CA THR A 163 3.32 17.65 -9.25
C THR A 163 2.45 18.51 -10.19
N GLN A 164 1.31 19.04 -9.73
CA GLN A 164 0.43 19.86 -10.58
C GLN A 164 1.01 21.23 -10.89
N GLN A 165 1.77 21.83 -9.95
CA GLN A 165 2.31 23.18 -10.07
C GLN A 165 3.83 23.17 -10.16
N VAL A 166 4.38 22.53 -11.19
CA VAL A 166 5.83 22.57 -11.43
C VAL A 166 6.17 23.75 -12.32
N SER A 167 7.07 24.62 -11.85
CA SER A 167 7.62 25.71 -12.66
C SER A 167 8.22 25.17 -13.95
N LYS A 168 8.14 25.97 -15.02
CA LYS A 168 8.84 25.67 -16.27
C LYS A 168 10.33 25.49 -16.00
N PHE A 169 10.99 24.64 -16.78
CA PHE A 169 12.38 24.26 -16.51
C PHE A 169 13.30 25.48 -16.37
N GLU A 170 13.08 26.51 -17.18
CA GLU A 170 13.84 27.76 -17.21
C GLU A 170 13.66 28.63 -15.96
N GLN A 171 12.60 28.38 -15.19
CA GLN A 171 12.26 29.11 -13.95
C GLN A 171 12.69 28.35 -12.69
N ARG A 172 13.32 27.16 -12.83
CA ARG A 172 13.74 26.35 -11.69
C ARG A 172 15.08 26.84 -11.17
N THR A 173 15.18 27.00 -9.86
CA THR A 173 16.46 27.24 -9.19
C THR A 173 17.18 25.90 -9.00
N PRO A 174 18.43 25.76 -9.47
CA PRO A 174 19.21 24.57 -9.21
C PRO A 174 19.46 24.44 -7.70
N ASN A 175 18.95 23.36 -7.10
CA ASN A 175 19.16 23.01 -5.71
C ASN A 175 19.57 21.53 -5.65
N LEU A 176 20.58 21.22 -4.83
CA LEU A 176 20.93 19.83 -4.52
C LEU A 176 20.01 19.36 -3.40
N LEU A 177 19.11 18.42 -3.71
CA LEU A 177 18.30 17.75 -2.70
C LEU A 177 19.01 16.47 -2.28
N ILE A 178 19.31 16.35 -0.99
CA ILE A 178 19.86 15.13 -0.41
C ILE A 178 18.69 14.28 0.05
N ASN A 179 18.47 13.15 -0.63
CA ASN A 179 17.48 12.15 -0.22
C ASN A 179 18.22 11.00 0.47
N TYR A 180 18.03 10.87 1.79
CA TYR A 180 18.57 9.75 2.57
C TYR A 180 17.65 8.54 2.38
N ARG A 181 17.74 7.88 1.23
CA ARG A 181 16.98 6.65 0.92
C ARG A 181 17.54 5.40 1.64
N VAL A 182 18.26 5.57 2.74
CA VAL A 182 18.93 4.49 3.48
C VAL A 182 18.72 4.68 4.98
N LYS A 183 18.43 3.59 5.70
CA LYS A 183 18.36 3.57 7.18
C LYS A 183 19.64 4.19 7.78
N HIS A 184 19.47 5.06 8.77
CA HIS A 184 20.58 5.74 9.47
C HIS A 184 21.64 4.75 9.99
N ASP A 185 21.22 3.54 10.33
CA ASP A 185 22.02 2.46 10.88
C ASP A 185 23.11 1.98 9.90
N THR A 186 22.90 2.17 8.58
CA THR A 186 23.86 1.77 7.54
C THR A 186 24.93 2.84 7.29
N LEU A 187 24.67 4.10 7.65
CA LEU A 187 25.63 5.20 7.45
C LEU A 187 26.73 5.23 8.52
N LEU A 188 26.45 4.74 9.73
CA LEU A 188 27.44 4.60 10.80
C LEU A 188 28.52 3.55 10.49
N LEU A 189 28.22 2.57 9.64
CA LEU A 189 29.17 1.53 9.22
C LEU A 189 30.21 2.02 8.20
N PHE A 190 29.98 3.18 7.56
CA PHE A 190 30.89 3.73 6.55
C PHE A 190 31.70 4.94 7.03
N GLY A 191 31.66 5.27 8.32
CA GLY A 191 32.59 6.23 8.93
C GLY A 191 32.56 7.63 8.31
N ILE A 192 31.42 8.06 7.75
CA ILE A 192 31.26 9.45 7.31
C ILE A 192 30.76 10.24 8.52
N ASP A 193 31.68 11.00 9.10
CA ASP A 193 31.43 11.91 10.22
C ASP A 193 30.41 12.97 9.77
N ALA A 194 29.18 12.86 10.27
CA ALA A 194 28.12 13.82 9.98
C ALA A 194 28.23 15.00 10.96
N SER A 195 29.21 15.87 10.73
CA SER A 195 29.26 17.21 11.31
C SER A 195 28.86 18.24 10.26
N LEU A 196 27.57 18.57 10.25
CA LEU A 196 27.00 19.82 9.75
C LEU A 196 25.88 20.27 10.67
#